data_AF-A0A522WLW6-F1
#
_entry.id   AF-A0A522WLW6-F1
#
_cell.length_a   1.000
_cell.length_b   1.000
_cell.length_c   1.000
_cell.angle_alpha   90.00
_cell.angle_beta   90.00
_cell.angle_gamma   90.00
#
_symmetry.space_group_name_H-M   'P 1'
#
loop_
_entity.id
_entity.type
_entity.pdbx_description
1 polymer ?
#
loop_
_entity_poly.entity_id
_entity_poly.type
_entity_poly.pdbx_seq_one_letter_code
_entity_poly.pdbx_strand_id
1 'polypeptide(L)'
;MSIPSLRRQATRVAAVVTVAVGTIVLVALAAIIHILAGAGAGFGYGALAVLGLAGLVLLLVSLAALREVGAVLGLIERGAAVAAQASLGDLNVRLTRIGRKDELGRMLNGLNHVLDLTEEFAKDTGAAMKRAGAKEYFRYIPPQGLRGDYRTYAELINKVLADMDARDQQTRLFEHSVHDMVSQVASATKGIGQTAHTMAGRSESAGGRSISVGDAAESTTHLAAAVSESTRQLAGAINEIARQVTQSAQVAQAAVGDIGQTVERMNGLAESVSQIGVVVQLINDIAAQTNLLALNATIEAARAGEAGKGFAVVANEVKHLASQTAKATEDISRQVGAVQDAAHSAAVGVEGVVATIRSIDQISAAIAGAVQEQEAVTRDISSHIDEVAAKAAEVSENVIYLSQSTAQACGGTVRVIW
;
A
#
# COMPACT_ATOMS: atom_id res chain seq x y z
N MET A 1 24.56 88.86 12.89
CA MET A 1 25.42 90.03 12.62
C MET A 1 25.10 90.55 11.23
N SER A 2 24.50 91.73 11.12
CA SER A 2 24.21 92.37 9.83
C SER A 2 25.49 92.99 9.29
N ILE A 3 26.17 92.29 8.38
CA ILE A 3 27.31 92.85 7.65
C ILE A 3 26.72 93.94 6.74
N PRO A 4 27.10 95.22 6.90
CA PRO A 4 26.59 96.29 6.03
C PRO A 4 26.89 95.93 4.57
N SER A 5 25.89 96.04 3.69
CA SER A 5 26.07 95.63 2.29
C SER A 5 27.24 96.37 1.66
N LEU A 6 28.09 95.63 0.92
CA LEU A 6 29.23 96.20 0.19
C LEU A 6 28.79 97.38 -0.69
N ARG A 7 27.55 97.34 -1.20
CA ARG A 7 26.92 98.45 -1.92
C ARG A 7 26.72 99.70 -1.08
N ARG A 8 26.29 99.61 0.19
CA ARG A 8 26.19 100.78 1.09
C ARG A 8 27.54 101.38 1.43
N GLN A 9 28.57 100.56 1.59
CA GLN A 9 29.93 101.05 1.84
C GLN A 9 30.50 101.72 0.59
N ALA A 10 30.36 101.08 -0.57
CA ALA A 10 30.82 101.64 -1.83
C ALA A 10 30.05 102.89 -2.26
N THR A 11 28.73 102.97 -2.07
CA THR A 11 27.97 104.19 -2.37
C THR A 11 28.33 105.33 -1.42
N ARG A 12 28.67 105.06 -0.15
CA ARG A 12 29.19 106.08 0.77
C ARG A 12 30.55 106.60 0.31
N VAL A 13 31.50 105.71 0.03
CA VAL A 13 32.83 106.09 -0.48
C VAL A 13 32.69 106.85 -1.79
N ALA A 14 31.83 106.38 -2.68
CA ALA A 14 31.63 107.00 -3.96
C ALA A 14 30.88 108.33 -3.90
N ALA A 15 29.94 108.50 -2.96
CA ALA A 15 29.32 109.80 -2.66
C ALA A 15 30.37 110.77 -2.10
N VAL A 16 31.24 110.32 -1.19
CA VAL A 16 32.34 111.14 -0.67
C VAL A 16 33.30 111.56 -1.80
N VAL A 17 33.68 110.63 -2.69
CA VAL A 17 34.56 110.92 -3.84
C VAL A 17 33.86 111.85 -4.85
N THR A 18 32.58 111.64 -5.14
CA THR A 18 31.81 112.49 -6.07
C THR A 18 31.62 113.90 -5.50
N VAL A 19 31.32 114.02 -4.20
CA VAL A 19 31.25 115.31 -3.51
C VAL A 19 32.61 115.97 -3.52
N ALA A 20 33.69 115.27 -3.15
CA ALA A 20 35.04 115.85 -3.16
C ALA A 20 35.44 116.37 -4.55
N VAL A 21 35.26 115.57 -5.60
CA VAL A 21 35.55 115.96 -6.99
C VAL A 21 34.63 117.07 -7.47
N GLY A 22 33.32 117.00 -7.16
CA GLY A 22 32.34 118.04 -7.49
C GLY A 22 32.64 119.38 -6.79
N THR A 23 33.13 119.35 -5.56
CA THR A 23 33.55 120.54 -4.82
C THR A 23 34.79 121.18 -5.46
N ILE A 24 35.77 120.37 -5.86
CA ILE A 24 36.96 120.84 -6.60
C ILE A 24 36.54 121.55 -7.91
N VAL A 25 35.58 120.98 -8.65
CA VAL A 25 35.05 121.57 -9.89
C VAL A 25 34.30 122.88 -9.62
N LEU A 26 33.45 122.94 -8.58
CA LEU A 26 32.70 124.14 -8.20
C LEU A 26 33.62 125.28 -7.73
N VAL A 27 34.65 124.97 -6.96
CA VAL A 27 35.67 125.96 -6.54
C VAL A 27 36.43 126.48 -7.75
N ALA A 28 36.79 125.62 -8.71
CA ALA A 28 37.41 126.06 -9.96
C ALA A 28 36.47 126.95 -10.78
N LEU A 29 35.17 126.64 -10.85
CA LEU A 29 34.15 127.46 -11.54
C LEU A 29 33.89 128.81 -10.86
N ALA A 30 33.85 128.85 -9.53
CA ALA A 30 33.71 130.08 -8.77
C ALA A 30 34.94 131.00 -8.95
N ALA A 31 36.15 130.42 -8.98
CA ALA A 31 37.37 131.15 -9.31
C ALA A 31 37.32 131.75 -10.73
N ILE A 32 36.74 131.04 -11.70
CA ILE A 32 36.51 131.56 -13.07
C ILE A 32 35.57 132.77 -13.05
N ILE A 33 34.43 132.69 -12.34
CA ILE A 33 33.41 133.76 -12.30
C ILE A 33 33.94 135.03 -11.59
N HIS A 34 34.68 134.88 -10.49
CA HIS A 34 35.15 136.02 -9.71
C HIS A 34 36.18 136.88 -10.45
N ILE A 35 36.97 136.26 -11.34
CA ILE A 35 37.97 136.91 -12.19
C ILE A 35 37.30 137.60 -13.41
N LEU A 36 36.17 137.09 -13.88
CA LEU A 36 35.37 137.71 -14.95
C LEU A 36 34.72 139.06 -14.55
N ALA A 37 34.62 139.37 -13.26
CA ALA A 37 33.95 140.58 -12.74
C ALA A 37 34.90 141.76 -12.38
N GLY A 38 36.23 141.60 -12.49
CA GLY A 38 37.22 142.64 -12.14
C GLY A 38 38.11 143.05 -13.32
N ALA A 39 38.15 144.35 -13.64
CA ALA A 39 38.89 144.91 -14.78
C ALA A 39 40.41 145.03 -14.50
N GLY A 40 41.25 144.46 -15.37
CA GLY A 40 42.68 144.79 -15.46
C GLY A 40 43.62 143.65 -15.92
N ALA A 41 44.11 143.76 -17.16
CA ALA A 41 45.36 143.21 -17.72
C ALA A 41 45.70 141.69 -17.56
N GLY A 42 45.51 140.93 -18.65
CA GLY A 42 46.64 140.36 -19.41
C GLY A 42 47.54 139.27 -18.79
N PHE A 43 47.01 138.17 -18.25
CA PHE A 43 47.58 136.79 -18.28
C PHE A 43 46.67 135.92 -17.39
N GLY A 44 45.88 134.97 -17.93
CA GLY A 44 45.09 134.09 -17.06
C GLY A 44 43.94 133.27 -17.64
N TYR A 45 43.48 133.52 -18.88
CA TYR A 45 42.32 132.81 -19.43
C TYR A 45 42.61 131.35 -19.86
N GLY A 46 43.86 131.02 -20.21
CA GLY A 46 44.24 129.66 -20.63
C GLY A 46 44.39 128.65 -19.49
N ALA A 47 44.95 129.06 -18.34
CA ALA A 47 45.18 128.16 -17.19
C ALA A 47 43.88 127.74 -16.50
N LEU A 48 42.88 128.62 -16.47
CA LEU A 48 41.58 128.36 -15.86
C LEU A 48 40.70 127.43 -16.70
N ALA A 49 40.78 127.52 -18.04
CA ALA A 49 40.09 126.58 -18.93
C ALA A 49 40.62 125.15 -18.77
N VAL A 50 41.93 124.98 -18.56
CA VAL A 50 42.57 123.67 -18.32
C VAL A 50 42.15 123.06 -16.98
N LEU A 51 42.02 123.86 -15.91
CA LEU A 51 41.53 123.39 -14.61
C LEU A 51 40.06 122.96 -14.65
N GLY A 52 39.20 123.70 -15.36
CA GLY A 52 37.81 123.32 -15.59
C GLY A 52 37.68 122.02 -16.38
N LEU A 53 38.50 121.84 -17.43
CA LEU A 53 38.52 120.61 -18.23
C LEU A 53 39.07 119.42 -17.43
N ALA A 54 40.13 119.60 -16.65
CA ALA A 54 40.69 118.57 -15.79
C ALA A 54 39.70 118.12 -14.72
N GLY A 55 38.95 119.07 -14.14
CA GLY A 55 37.85 118.79 -13.21
C GLY A 55 36.72 118.01 -13.85
N LEU A 56 36.31 118.36 -15.08
CA LEU A 56 35.30 117.63 -15.84
C LEU A 56 35.77 116.20 -16.19
N VAL A 57 37.03 116.03 -16.58
CA VAL A 57 37.63 114.72 -16.86
C VAL A 57 37.69 113.87 -15.58
N LEU A 58 38.11 114.43 -14.46
CA LEU A 58 38.09 113.75 -13.15
C LEU A 58 36.67 113.36 -12.73
N LEU A 59 35.68 114.22 -12.97
CA LEU A 59 34.28 113.89 -12.72
C LEU A 59 33.80 112.74 -13.62
N LEU A 60 34.12 112.76 -14.91
CA LEU A 60 33.75 111.70 -15.87
C LEU A 60 34.44 110.37 -15.54
N VAL A 61 35.73 110.38 -15.18
CA VAL A 61 36.48 109.19 -14.76
C VAL A 61 35.93 108.64 -13.45
N SER A 62 35.62 109.51 -12.49
CA SER A 62 34.95 109.12 -11.23
C SER A 62 33.59 108.50 -11.50
N LEU A 63 32.77 109.11 -12.37
CA LEU A 63 31.45 108.58 -12.74
C LEU A 63 31.54 107.23 -13.48
N ALA A 64 32.54 107.06 -14.34
CA ALA A 64 32.82 105.80 -15.03
C ALA A 64 33.28 104.70 -14.04
N ALA A 65 34.19 105.03 -13.11
CA ALA A 65 34.64 104.12 -12.06
C ALA A 65 33.49 103.73 -11.11
N LEU A 66 32.62 104.68 -10.76
CA LEU A 66 31.39 104.45 -10.00
C LEU A 66 30.43 103.48 -10.70
N ARG A 67 30.28 103.62 -12.02
CA ARG A 67 29.43 102.76 -12.84
C ARG A 67 29.98 101.34 -12.92
N GLU A 68 31.29 101.18 -13.10
CA GLU A 68 32.02 99.90 -13.05
C GLU A 68 31.87 99.23 -11.67
N VAL A 69 32.16 99.94 -10.59
CA VAL A 69 32.04 99.45 -9.20
C VAL A 69 30.60 99.07 -8.87
N GLY A 70 29.63 99.90 -9.27
CA GLY A 70 28.20 99.61 -9.11
C GLY A 70 27.75 98.36 -9.87
N ALA A 71 28.27 98.13 -11.08
CA ALA A 71 27.99 96.93 -11.87
C ALA A 71 28.58 95.66 -11.22
N VAL A 72 29.82 95.73 -10.71
CA VAL A 72 30.49 94.64 -9.98
C VAL A 72 29.74 94.29 -8.70
N LEU A 73 29.40 95.29 -7.88
CA LEU A 73 28.66 95.08 -6.64
C LEU A 73 27.25 94.53 -6.89
N GLY A 74 26.57 94.99 -7.94
CA GLY A 74 25.27 94.45 -8.33
C GLY A 74 25.33 93.01 -8.82
N LEU A 75 26.45 92.56 -9.38
CA LEU A 75 26.68 91.14 -9.71
C LEU A 75 26.99 90.31 -8.45
N ILE A 76 27.77 90.84 -7.52
CA ILE A 76 28.06 90.17 -6.24
C ILE A 76 26.79 90.03 -5.39
N GLU A 77 25.95 91.06 -5.28
CA GLU A 77 24.67 90.99 -4.56
C GLU A 77 23.75 89.92 -5.18
N ARG A 78 23.67 89.84 -6.51
CA ARG A 78 22.92 88.79 -7.20
C ARG A 78 23.51 87.41 -6.96
N GLY A 79 24.84 87.28 -7.02
CA GLY A 79 25.56 86.05 -6.70
C GLY A 79 25.28 85.56 -5.29
N ALA A 80 25.35 86.46 -4.31
CA ALA A 80 25.04 86.17 -2.91
C ALA A 80 23.57 85.79 -2.70
N ALA A 81 22.64 86.45 -3.41
CA ALA A 81 21.22 86.11 -3.35
C ALA A 81 20.94 84.70 -3.89
N VAL A 82 21.54 84.35 -5.03
CA VAL A 82 21.43 82.99 -5.61
C VAL A 82 22.06 81.95 -4.69
N ALA A 83 23.23 82.22 -4.12
CA ALA A 83 23.86 81.33 -3.14
C ALA A 83 23.01 81.15 -1.86
N ALA A 84 22.36 82.23 -1.39
CA ALA A 84 21.45 82.17 -0.25
C ALA A 84 20.20 81.32 -0.55
N GLN A 85 19.60 81.49 -1.73
CA GLN A 85 18.47 80.67 -2.18
C GLN A 85 18.87 79.19 -2.33
N ALA A 86 20.02 78.92 -2.93
CA ALA A 86 20.59 77.59 -3.03
C ALA A 86 20.81 76.93 -1.65
N SER A 87 21.28 77.71 -0.67
CA SER A 87 21.48 77.21 0.70
C SER A 87 20.18 76.85 1.42
N LEU A 88 19.04 77.39 0.97
CA LEU A 88 17.70 77.04 1.45
C LEU A 88 17.09 75.86 0.68
N GLY A 89 17.83 75.27 -0.28
CA GLY A 89 17.39 74.12 -1.07
C GLY A 89 16.70 74.46 -2.38
N ASP A 90 16.58 75.74 -2.75
CA ASP A 90 16.11 76.10 -4.09
C ASP A 90 17.28 76.03 -5.08
N LEU A 91 17.40 74.88 -5.74
CA LEU A 91 18.47 74.64 -6.70
C LEU A 91 18.12 75.08 -8.11
N ASN A 92 16.91 75.61 -8.39
CA ASN A 92 16.52 76.03 -9.75
C ASN A 92 16.94 77.47 -10.08
N VAL A 93 17.42 78.22 -9.08
CA VAL A 93 17.81 79.62 -9.27
C VAL A 93 19.09 79.73 -10.06
N ARG A 94 19.16 80.71 -10.98
CA ARG A 94 20.33 80.92 -11.84
C ARG A 94 20.73 82.37 -11.93
N LEU A 95 22.04 82.58 -11.99
CA LEU A 95 22.61 83.88 -12.32
C LEU A 95 22.51 84.12 -13.82
N THR A 96 21.68 85.07 -14.20
CA THR A 96 21.50 85.48 -15.60
C THR A 96 22.33 86.74 -15.91
N ARG A 97 22.78 86.86 -17.16
CA ARG A 97 23.53 88.03 -17.67
C ARG A 97 24.84 88.30 -16.90
N ILE A 98 25.70 87.28 -16.76
CA ILE A 98 27.00 87.41 -16.07
C ILE A 98 27.97 88.31 -16.86
N GLY A 99 27.93 88.33 -18.20
CA GLY A 99 28.52 89.32 -19.12
C GLY A 99 30.05 89.55 -19.07
N ARG A 100 30.70 89.22 -17.96
CA ARG A 100 32.11 89.41 -17.62
C ARG A 100 32.88 88.10 -17.81
N LYS A 101 34.15 88.21 -18.20
CA LYS A 101 35.08 87.09 -18.45
C LYS A 101 36.23 87.01 -17.43
N ASP A 102 36.19 87.84 -16.40
CA ASP A 102 37.18 87.93 -15.33
C ASP A 102 36.94 86.89 -14.22
N GLU A 103 37.71 86.96 -13.13
CA GLU A 103 37.62 86.07 -11.96
C GLU A 103 36.20 86.01 -11.39
N LEU A 104 35.51 87.16 -11.33
CA LEU A 104 34.15 87.24 -10.82
C LEU A 104 33.17 86.54 -11.78
N GLY A 105 33.32 86.76 -13.09
CA GLY A 105 32.55 86.02 -14.10
C GLY A 105 32.75 84.51 -14.00
N ARG A 106 34.00 84.04 -13.82
CA ARG A 106 34.32 82.62 -13.62
C ARG A 106 33.69 82.05 -12.36
N MET A 107 33.77 82.77 -11.23
CA MET A 107 33.16 82.36 -9.96
C MET A 107 31.64 82.21 -10.08
N LEU A 108 30.96 83.19 -10.68
CA LEU A 108 29.51 83.19 -10.85
C LEU A 108 29.03 82.09 -11.81
N ASN A 109 29.77 81.83 -12.90
CA ASN A 109 29.49 80.68 -13.77
C ASN A 109 29.75 79.34 -13.05
N GLY A 110 30.80 79.28 -12.22
CA GLY A 110 31.07 78.12 -11.35
C GLY A 110 29.93 77.85 -10.36
N LEU A 111 29.32 78.89 -9.79
CA LEU A 111 28.15 78.75 -8.92
C LEU A 111 26.95 78.18 -9.68
N ASN A 112 26.67 78.66 -10.90
CA ASN A 112 25.63 78.07 -11.75
C ASN A 112 25.93 76.58 -12.05
N HIS A 113 27.19 76.24 -12.35
CA HIS A 113 27.56 74.86 -12.65
C HIS A 113 27.38 73.91 -11.47
N VAL A 114 27.71 74.35 -10.25
CA VAL A 114 27.45 73.57 -9.02
C VAL A 114 25.95 73.39 -8.81
N LEU A 115 25.14 74.44 -9.07
CA LEU A 115 23.68 74.34 -8.99
C LEU A 115 23.10 73.36 -10.02
N ASP A 116 23.56 73.42 -11.28
CA ASP A 116 23.15 72.50 -12.34
C ASP A 116 23.43 71.04 -11.94
N LEU A 117 24.66 70.74 -11.51
CA LEU A 117 25.07 69.40 -11.10
C LEU A 117 24.32 68.90 -9.86
N THR A 118 24.09 69.78 -8.88
CA THR A 118 23.37 69.41 -7.66
C THR A 118 21.90 69.14 -7.95
N GLU A 119 21.27 69.96 -8.79
CA GLU A 119 19.87 69.80 -9.19
C GLU A 119 19.66 68.51 -10.00
N GLU A 120 20.49 68.26 -11.01
CA GLU A 120 20.44 67.07 -11.85
C GLU A 120 20.63 65.80 -11.01
N PHE A 121 21.69 65.77 -10.19
CA PHE A 121 21.96 64.65 -9.29
C PHE A 121 20.82 64.41 -8.29
N ALA A 122 20.26 65.46 -7.69
CA ALA A 122 19.17 65.34 -6.74
C ALA A 122 17.88 64.82 -7.41
N LYS A 123 17.55 65.30 -8.61
CA LYS A 123 16.38 64.83 -9.37
C LYS A 123 16.50 63.36 -9.74
N ASP A 124 17.65 62.94 -10.27
CA ASP A 124 17.84 61.55 -10.66
C ASP A 124 17.95 60.61 -9.47
N THR A 125 18.63 61.02 -8.40
CA THR A 125 18.66 60.28 -7.14
C THR A 125 17.26 60.13 -6.56
N GLY A 126 16.48 61.21 -6.49
CA GLY A 126 15.11 61.18 -5.98
C GLY A 126 14.19 60.27 -6.80
N ALA A 127 14.33 60.31 -8.13
CA ALA A 127 13.55 59.45 -9.01
C ALA A 127 13.95 57.97 -8.93
N ALA A 128 15.25 57.66 -8.83
CA ALA A 128 15.75 56.30 -8.64
C ALA A 128 15.32 55.74 -7.27
N MET A 129 15.46 56.51 -6.19
CA MET A 129 15.04 56.10 -4.85
C MET A 129 13.53 55.92 -4.72
N LYS A 130 12.73 56.75 -5.38
CA LYS A 130 11.26 56.59 -5.41
C LYS A 130 10.85 55.25 -6.04
N ARG A 131 11.52 54.83 -7.12
CA ARG A 131 11.29 53.55 -7.78
C ARG A 131 11.80 52.39 -6.92
N ALA A 132 13.00 52.52 -6.34
CA ALA A 132 13.54 51.54 -5.41
C ALA A 132 12.63 51.31 -4.17
N GLY A 133 12.01 52.38 -3.65
CA GLY A 133 11.02 52.31 -2.57
C GLY A 133 9.74 51.57 -2.95
N ALA A 134 9.42 51.50 -4.24
CA ALA A 134 8.35 50.68 -4.79
C ALA A 134 8.83 49.27 -5.21
N LYS A 135 10.05 48.87 -4.83
CA LYS A 135 10.74 47.64 -5.25
C LYS A 135 10.95 47.53 -6.77
N GLU A 136 11.04 48.67 -7.45
CA GLU A 136 11.32 48.77 -8.88
C GLU A 136 12.76 49.25 -9.11
N TYR A 137 13.69 48.33 -9.36
CA TYR A 137 15.14 48.63 -9.40
C TYR A 137 15.69 48.89 -10.81
N PHE A 138 14.84 49.24 -11.78
CA PHE A 138 15.27 49.42 -13.18
C PHE A 138 15.82 50.83 -13.49
N ARG A 139 15.62 51.81 -12.60
CA ARG A 139 16.05 53.21 -12.83
C ARG A 139 17.38 53.48 -12.15
N TYR A 140 18.42 53.65 -12.97
CA TYR A 140 19.77 54.02 -12.55
C TYR A 140 20.04 55.51 -12.76
N ILE A 141 20.93 56.06 -11.94
CA ILE A 141 21.43 57.43 -12.10
C ILE A 141 22.46 57.42 -13.25
N PRO A 142 22.27 58.21 -14.32
CA PRO A 142 23.22 58.26 -15.43
C PRO A 142 24.57 58.84 -14.96
N PRO A 143 25.70 58.13 -15.14
CA PRO A 143 27.00 58.65 -14.75
C PRO A 143 27.56 59.67 -15.77
N GLN A 144 26.97 59.77 -16.96
CA GLN A 144 27.38 60.75 -17.96
C GLN A 144 27.04 62.17 -17.49
N GLY A 145 28.02 63.07 -17.50
CA GLY A 145 27.84 64.47 -17.06
C GLY A 145 28.25 64.73 -15.60
N LEU A 146 28.21 63.70 -14.74
CA LEU A 146 28.67 63.79 -13.36
C LEU A 146 30.20 63.73 -13.26
N ARG A 147 30.77 64.50 -12.31
CA ARG A 147 32.22 64.57 -12.07
C ARG A 147 32.52 64.55 -10.57
N GLY A 148 33.73 64.10 -10.22
CA GLY A 148 34.20 64.05 -8.84
C GLY A 148 33.28 63.23 -7.94
N ASP A 149 32.93 63.80 -6.78
CA ASP A 149 32.12 63.12 -5.76
C ASP A 149 30.72 62.76 -6.25
N TYR A 150 30.08 63.58 -7.10
CA TYR A 150 28.75 63.26 -7.65
C TYR A 150 28.74 61.96 -8.44
N ARG A 151 29.78 61.71 -9.23
CA ARG A 151 29.92 60.46 -9.98
C ARG A 151 30.12 59.29 -9.03
N THR A 152 30.98 59.45 -8.03
CA THR A 152 31.23 58.43 -7.01
C THR A 152 29.94 58.06 -6.26
N TYR A 153 29.14 59.06 -5.87
CA TYR A 153 27.85 58.83 -5.22
C TYR A 153 26.83 58.17 -6.15
N ALA A 154 26.75 58.57 -7.42
CA ALA A 154 25.87 57.94 -8.39
C ALA A 154 26.24 56.46 -8.62
N GLU A 155 27.53 56.14 -8.78
CA GLU A 155 28.02 54.77 -8.92
C GLU A 155 27.73 53.93 -7.67
N LEU A 156 27.92 54.49 -6.47
CA LEU A 156 27.57 53.82 -5.21
C LEU A 156 26.07 53.55 -5.10
N ILE A 157 25.22 54.54 -5.41
CA ILE A 157 23.76 54.38 -5.40
C ILE A 157 23.34 53.32 -6.41
N ASN A 158 23.87 53.35 -7.63
CA ASN A 158 23.58 52.35 -8.64
C ASN A 158 23.99 50.94 -8.21
N LYS A 159 25.14 50.80 -7.53
CA LYS A 159 25.57 49.53 -6.94
C LYS A 159 24.57 49.06 -5.87
N VAL A 160 24.14 49.94 -4.98
CA VAL A 160 23.12 49.61 -3.96
C VAL A 160 21.81 49.18 -4.60
N LEU A 161 21.36 49.86 -5.67
CA LEU A 161 20.15 49.48 -6.40
C LEU A 161 20.27 48.09 -7.03
N ALA A 162 21.43 47.78 -7.64
CA ALA A 162 21.69 46.45 -8.19
C ALA A 162 21.75 45.37 -7.11
N ASP A 163 22.39 45.64 -5.96
CA ASP A 163 22.45 44.72 -4.83
C ASP A 163 21.03 44.50 -4.23
N MET A 164 20.20 45.54 -4.19
CA MET A 164 18.79 45.44 -3.76
C MET A 164 17.95 44.61 -4.73
N ASP A 165 18.10 44.80 -6.05
CA ASP A 165 17.43 43.99 -7.07
C ASP A 165 17.79 42.52 -6.95
N ALA A 166 19.09 42.21 -6.84
CA ALA A 166 19.57 40.84 -6.69
C ALA A 166 19.01 40.18 -5.43
N ARG A 167 18.99 40.90 -4.29
CA ARG A 167 18.43 40.40 -3.03
C ARG A 167 16.92 40.17 -3.10
N ASP A 168 16.18 41.08 -3.72
CA ASP A 168 14.72 40.97 -3.85
C ASP A 168 14.34 39.83 -4.81
N GLN A 169 15.10 39.62 -5.90
CA GLN A 169 14.98 38.42 -6.76
C GLN A 169 15.26 37.13 -5.99
N GLN A 170 16.33 37.09 -5.21
CA GLN A 170 16.69 35.92 -4.41
C GLN A 170 15.64 35.62 -3.34
N THR A 171 15.07 36.66 -2.73
CA THR A 171 13.97 36.56 -1.75
C THR A 171 12.71 35.99 -2.41
N ARG A 172 12.32 36.47 -3.60
CA ARG A 172 11.18 35.90 -4.34
C ARG A 172 11.36 34.42 -4.68
N LEU A 173 12.54 34.05 -5.18
CA LEU A 173 12.84 32.64 -5.49
C LEU A 173 12.79 31.77 -4.23
N PHE A 174 13.30 32.28 -3.11
CA PHE A 174 13.21 31.60 -1.82
C PHE A 174 11.76 31.45 -1.34
N GLU A 175 10.94 32.52 -1.41
CA GLU A 175 9.52 32.49 -1.07
C GLU A 175 8.76 31.46 -1.92
N HIS A 176 9.00 31.42 -3.23
CA HIS A 176 8.41 30.41 -4.11
C HIS A 176 8.85 28.99 -3.74
N SER A 177 10.15 28.77 -3.50
CA SER A 177 10.66 27.45 -3.09
C SER A 177 10.07 26.99 -1.76
N VAL A 178 9.92 27.89 -0.78
CA VAL A 178 9.28 27.58 0.50
C VAL A 178 7.80 27.25 0.31
N HIS A 179 7.09 28.01 -0.53
CA HIS A 179 5.69 27.73 -0.86
C HIS A 179 5.52 26.34 -1.49
N ASP A 180 6.36 26.00 -2.46
CA ASP A 180 6.35 24.71 -3.14
C ASP A 180 6.66 23.56 -2.16
N MET A 181 7.65 23.73 -1.28
CA MET A 181 7.97 22.75 -0.24
C MET A 181 6.81 22.55 0.74
N VAL A 182 6.17 23.63 1.21
CA VAL A 182 5.01 23.53 2.11
C VAL A 182 3.83 22.83 1.41
N SER A 183 3.58 23.15 0.14
CA SER A 183 2.56 22.48 -0.67
C SER A 183 2.83 20.98 -0.83
N GLN A 184 4.10 20.61 -1.08
CA GLN A 184 4.51 19.21 -1.20
C GLN A 184 4.36 18.47 0.13
N VAL A 185 4.76 19.07 1.26
CA VAL A 185 4.58 18.49 2.60
C VAL A 185 3.10 18.34 2.94
N ALA A 186 2.27 19.33 2.63
CA ALA A 186 0.81 19.24 2.83
C ALA A 186 0.18 18.10 2.01
N SER A 187 0.58 17.95 0.74
CA SER A 187 0.15 16.85 -0.13
C SER A 187 0.58 15.48 0.41
N ALA A 188 1.86 15.35 0.81
CA ALA A 188 2.39 14.13 1.39
C ALA A 188 1.65 13.74 2.68
N THR A 189 1.36 14.72 3.54
CA THR A 189 0.64 14.51 4.81
C THR A 189 -0.79 14.06 4.56
N LYS A 190 -1.47 14.63 3.56
CA LYS A 190 -2.79 14.17 3.11
C LYS A 190 -2.76 12.73 2.60
N GLY A 191 -1.74 12.37 1.83
CA GLY A 191 -1.52 10.99 1.36
C GLY A 191 -1.29 9.99 2.49
N ILE A 192 -0.53 10.39 3.53
CA ILE A 192 -0.33 9.60 4.75
C ILE A 192 -1.67 9.37 5.47
N GLY A 193 -2.49 10.41 5.65
CA GLY A 193 -3.81 10.28 6.29
C GLY A 193 -4.76 9.35 5.53
N GLN A 194 -4.81 9.44 4.20
CA GLN A 194 -5.60 8.53 3.37
C GLN A 194 -5.12 7.07 3.46
N THR A 195 -3.80 6.88 3.49
CA THR A 195 -3.19 5.56 3.66
C THR A 195 -3.52 4.98 5.05
N ALA A 196 -3.44 5.80 6.10
CA ALA A 196 -3.79 5.40 7.45
C ALA A 196 -5.27 5.00 7.57
N HIS A 197 -6.21 5.75 6.98
CA HIS A 197 -7.63 5.37 6.93
C HIS A 197 -7.86 4.05 6.18
N THR A 198 -7.22 3.86 5.04
CA THR A 198 -7.33 2.61 4.27
C THR A 198 -6.78 1.43 5.07
N MET A 199 -5.65 1.62 5.75
CA MET A 199 -5.04 0.61 6.60
C MET A 199 -5.89 0.28 7.83
N ALA A 200 -6.57 1.27 8.43
CA ALA A 200 -7.51 1.06 9.53
C ALA A 200 -8.70 0.18 9.08
N GLY A 201 -9.35 0.50 7.96
CA GLY A 201 -10.47 -0.29 7.44
C GLY A 201 -10.07 -1.70 7.00
N ARG A 202 -8.87 -1.87 6.43
CA ARG A 202 -8.32 -3.20 6.11
C ARG A 202 -8.03 -4.01 7.38
N SER A 203 -7.52 -3.36 8.42
CA SER A 203 -7.28 -4.01 9.71
C SER A 203 -8.60 -4.46 10.34
N GLU A 204 -9.61 -3.59 10.43
CA GLU A 204 -10.93 -3.96 10.94
C GLU A 204 -11.54 -5.16 10.18
N SER A 205 -11.47 -5.13 8.85
CA SER A 205 -11.94 -6.23 8.00
C SER A 205 -11.15 -7.53 8.23
N ALA A 206 -9.83 -7.45 8.39
CA ALA A 206 -8.98 -8.61 8.70
C ALA A 206 -9.30 -9.18 10.09
N GLY A 207 -9.59 -8.33 11.08
CA GLY A 207 -10.00 -8.74 12.41
C GLY A 207 -11.32 -9.51 12.39
N GLY A 208 -12.34 -8.97 11.69
CA GLY A 208 -13.62 -9.65 11.52
C GLY A 208 -13.50 -11.01 10.81
N ARG A 209 -12.70 -11.09 9.74
CA ARG A 209 -12.44 -12.38 9.05
C ARG A 209 -11.68 -13.37 9.92
N SER A 210 -10.76 -12.90 10.77
CA SER A 210 -10.00 -13.76 11.68
C SER A 210 -10.94 -14.47 12.66
N ILE A 211 -11.96 -13.78 13.18
CA ILE A 211 -12.98 -14.39 14.05
C ILE A 211 -13.69 -15.54 13.33
N SER A 212 -14.18 -15.32 12.10
CA SER A 212 -14.85 -16.38 11.33
C SER A 212 -13.95 -17.58 11.03
N VAL A 213 -12.64 -17.36 10.81
CA VAL A 213 -11.66 -18.44 10.63
C VAL A 213 -11.44 -19.20 11.95
N GLY A 214 -11.40 -18.49 13.08
CA GLY A 214 -11.33 -19.09 14.41
C GLY A 214 -12.52 -20.01 14.71
N ASP A 215 -13.74 -19.53 14.46
CA ASP A 215 -14.97 -20.32 14.65
C ASP A 215 -14.96 -21.59 13.77
N ALA A 216 -14.50 -21.47 12.52
CA ALA A 216 -14.38 -22.60 11.61
C ALA A 216 -13.33 -23.62 12.08
N ALA A 217 -12.21 -23.16 12.64
CA ALA A 217 -11.18 -24.03 13.20
C ALA A 217 -11.66 -24.75 14.46
N GLU A 218 -12.38 -24.07 15.35
CA GLU A 218 -13.02 -24.67 16.53
C GLU A 218 -14.05 -25.74 16.12
N SER A 219 -14.92 -25.42 15.16
CA SER A 219 -15.89 -26.37 14.61
C SER A 219 -15.21 -27.59 14.00
N THR A 220 -14.10 -27.40 13.27
CA THR A 220 -13.30 -28.49 12.70
C THR A 220 -12.73 -29.39 13.78
N THR A 221 -12.26 -28.82 14.89
CA THR A 221 -11.75 -29.58 16.05
C THR A 221 -12.85 -30.46 16.67
N HIS A 222 -14.06 -29.90 16.84
CA HIS A 222 -15.21 -30.67 17.32
C HIS A 222 -15.62 -31.80 16.36
N LEU A 223 -15.62 -31.53 15.05
CA LEU A 223 -15.91 -32.55 14.04
C LEU A 223 -14.85 -33.64 14.04
N ALA A 224 -13.56 -33.29 14.15
CA ALA A 224 -12.47 -34.27 14.25
C ALA A 224 -12.66 -35.17 15.47
N ALA A 225 -13.03 -34.62 16.63
CA ALA A 225 -13.33 -35.42 17.83
C ALA A 225 -14.52 -36.37 17.61
N ALA A 226 -15.59 -35.92 16.94
CA ALA A 226 -16.74 -36.76 16.63
C ALA A 226 -16.40 -37.89 15.64
N VAL A 227 -15.55 -37.62 14.65
CA VAL A 227 -15.08 -38.65 13.70
C VAL A 227 -14.12 -39.63 14.38
N SER A 228 -13.25 -39.16 15.28
CA SER A 228 -12.39 -40.03 16.09
C SER A 228 -13.22 -41.02 16.92
N GLU A 229 -14.27 -40.52 17.58
CA GLU A 229 -15.23 -41.37 18.30
C GLU A 229 -15.89 -42.41 17.39
N SER A 230 -16.37 -41.98 16.22
CA SER A 230 -17.00 -42.87 15.23
C SER A 230 -16.02 -43.93 14.72
N THR A 231 -14.76 -43.55 14.52
CA THR A 231 -13.68 -44.45 14.07
C THR A 231 -13.36 -45.49 15.14
N ARG A 232 -13.37 -45.10 16.43
CA ARG A 232 -13.21 -46.03 17.55
C ARG A 232 -14.37 -47.03 17.65
N GLN A 233 -15.60 -46.58 17.41
CA GLN A 233 -16.77 -47.47 17.35
C GLN A 233 -16.68 -48.43 16.15
N LEU A 234 -16.24 -47.93 14.99
CA LEU A 234 -16.02 -48.74 13.79
C LEU A 234 -14.95 -49.82 14.03
N ALA A 235 -13.82 -49.47 14.66
CA ALA A 235 -12.79 -50.43 15.04
C ALA A 235 -13.34 -51.52 15.97
N GLY A 236 -14.21 -51.17 16.92
CA GLY A 236 -14.92 -52.14 17.76
C GLY A 236 -15.82 -53.09 16.97
N ALA A 237 -16.59 -52.55 16.02
CA ALA A 237 -17.46 -53.34 15.15
C ALA A 237 -16.66 -54.30 14.25
N ILE A 238 -15.54 -53.84 13.70
CA ILE A 238 -14.66 -54.67 12.86
C ILE A 238 -14.08 -55.84 13.67
N ASN A 239 -13.62 -55.60 14.90
CA ASN A 239 -13.13 -56.67 15.78
C ASN A 239 -14.22 -57.72 16.10
N GLU A 240 -15.47 -57.28 16.31
CA GLU A 240 -16.58 -58.20 16.54
C GLU A 240 -16.92 -59.02 15.28
N ILE A 241 -16.87 -58.42 14.10
CA ILE A 241 -17.03 -59.14 12.83
C ILE A 241 -15.90 -60.17 12.66
N ALA A 242 -14.65 -59.80 12.94
CA ALA A 242 -13.51 -60.72 12.89
C ALA A 242 -13.72 -61.95 13.79
N ARG A 243 -14.23 -61.73 15.01
CA ARG A 243 -14.57 -62.79 15.96
C ARG A 243 -15.69 -63.69 15.42
N GLN A 244 -16.75 -63.11 14.88
CA GLN A 244 -17.88 -63.87 14.31
C GLN A 244 -17.49 -64.68 13.06
N VAL A 245 -16.61 -64.16 12.22
CA VAL A 245 -16.08 -64.88 11.06
C VAL A 245 -15.24 -66.08 11.49
N THR A 246 -14.37 -65.89 12.48
CA THR A 246 -13.55 -66.99 13.05
C THR A 246 -14.44 -68.08 13.64
N GLN A 247 -15.48 -67.68 14.38
CA GLN A 247 -16.46 -68.62 14.94
C GLN A 247 -17.24 -69.35 13.84
N SER A 248 -17.62 -68.67 12.77
CA SER A 248 -18.33 -69.28 11.63
C SER A 248 -17.48 -70.32 10.91
N ALA A 249 -16.19 -70.04 10.72
CA ALA A 249 -15.24 -71.01 10.16
C ALA A 249 -15.09 -72.25 11.06
N GLN A 250 -15.00 -72.08 12.38
CA GLN A 250 -14.96 -73.21 13.33
C GLN A 250 -16.24 -74.07 13.27
N VAL A 251 -17.42 -73.44 13.20
CA VAL A 251 -18.69 -74.16 13.08
C VAL A 251 -18.79 -74.91 11.75
N ALA A 252 -18.37 -74.29 10.64
CA ALA A 252 -18.32 -74.93 9.34
C ALA A 252 -17.41 -76.16 9.35
N GLN A 253 -16.21 -76.04 9.94
CA GLN A 253 -15.26 -77.14 10.04
C GLN A 253 -15.77 -78.29 10.92
N ALA A 254 -16.44 -77.98 12.04
CA ALA A 254 -17.10 -78.98 12.88
C ALA A 254 -18.22 -79.71 12.12
N ALA A 255 -19.05 -78.98 11.38
CA ALA A 255 -20.14 -79.55 10.59
C ALA A 255 -19.63 -80.51 9.49
N VAL A 256 -18.49 -80.20 8.84
CA VAL A 256 -17.84 -81.13 7.89
C VAL A 256 -17.43 -82.43 8.59
N GLY A 257 -16.92 -82.35 9.82
CA GLY A 257 -16.57 -83.53 10.63
C GLY A 257 -17.79 -84.40 10.97
N ASP A 258 -18.88 -83.80 11.45
CA ASP A 258 -20.12 -84.50 11.79
C ASP A 258 -20.77 -85.17 10.57
N ILE A 259 -20.71 -84.49 9.43
CA ILE A 259 -21.18 -85.04 8.16
C ILE A 259 -20.32 -86.24 7.74
N GLY A 260 -19.00 -86.17 7.89
CA GLY A 260 -18.11 -87.29 7.62
C GLY A 260 -18.53 -88.56 8.37
N GLN A 261 -18.85 -88.43 9.67
CA GLN A 261 -19.38 -89.55 10.47
C GLN A 261 -20.74 -90.05 9.98
N THR A 262 -21.60 -89.14 9.49
CA THR A 262 -22.92 -89.52 8.94
C THR A 262 -22.78 -90.32 7.65
N VAL A 263 -21.85 -89.94 6.77
CA VAL A 263 -21.54 -90.68 5.54
C VAL A 263 -20.99 -92.07 5.87
N GLU A 264 -20.07 -92.20 6.84
CA GLU A 264 -19.57 -93.51 7.29
C GLU A 264 -20.71 -94.42 7.80
N ARG A 265 -21.63 -93.87 8.61
CA ARG A 265 -22.79 -94.64 9.11
C ARG A 265 -23.73 -95.08 7.99
N MET A 266 -23.96 -94.24 6.98
CA MET A 266 -24.77 -94.59 5.81
C MET A 266 -24.11 -95.68 4.97
N ASN A 267 -22.80 -95.63 4.78
CA ASN A 267 -22.04 -96.68 4.10
C ASN A 267 -22.12 -98.01 4.86
N GLY A 268 -21.97 -97.99 6.19
CA GLY A 268 -22.13 -99.19 7.02
C GLY A 268 -23.56 -99.76 6.99
N LEU A 269 -24.58 -98.89 6.92
CA LEU A 269 -25.97 -99.33 6.74
C LEU A 269 -26.16 -99.99 5.36
N ALA A 270 -25.65 -99.39 4.29
CA ALA A 270 -25.74 -99.95 2.94
C ALA A 270 -25.07 -101.33 2.84
N GLU A 271 -23.91 -101.50 3.48
CA GLU A 271 -23.22 -102.79 3.57
C GLU A 271 -24.03 -103.82 4.36
N SER A 272 -24.56 -103.45 5.54
CA SER A 272 -25.39 -104.32 6.37
C SER A 272 -26.65 -104.79 5.63
N VAL A 273 -27.31 -103.88 4.91
CA VAL A 273 -28.50 -104.17 4.12
C VAL A 273 -28.17 -105.04 2.90
N SER A 274 -26.99 -104.86 2.29
CA SER A 274 -26.50 -105.74 1.23
C SER A 274 -26.31 -107.18 1.71
N GLN A 275 -25.74 -107.37 2.92
CA GLN A 275 -25.62 -108.70 3.53
C GLN A 275 -26.99 -109.35 3.78
N ILE A 276 -27.99 -108.59 4.23
CA ILE A 276 -29.37 -109.09 4.37
C ILE A 276 -29.91 -109.53 3.01
N GLY A 277 -29.69 -108.76 1.95
CA GLY A 277 -30.09 -109.13 0.59
C GLY A 277 -29.54 -110.50 0.14
N VAL A 278 -28.27 -110.79 0.46
CA VAL A 278 -27.66 -112.12 0.17
C VAL A 278 -28.38 -113.23 0.94
N VAL A 279 -28.71 -113.02 2.21
CA VAL A 279 -29.43 -114.00 3.03
C VAL A 279 -30.86 -114.23 2.53
N VAL A 280 -31.57 -113.16 2.17
CA VAL A 280 -32.93 -113.22 1.62
C VAL A 280 -32.94 -114.00 0.30
N GLN A 281 -31.95 -113.79 -0.56
CA GLN A 281 -31.80 -114.56 -1.79
C GLN A 281 -31.60 -116.05 -1.49
N LEU A 282 -30.74 -116.41 -0.54
CA LEU A 282 -30.54 -117.80 -0.13
C LEU A 282 -31.83 -118.43 0.40
N ILE A 283 -32.62 -117.70 1.20
CA ILE A 283 -33.91 -118.21 1.71
C ILE A 283 -34.90 -118.43 0.56
N ASN A 284 -34.94 -117.52 -0.42
CA ASN A 284 -35.78 -117.68 -1.60
C ASN A 284 -35.37 -118.92 -2.42
N ASP A 285 -34.07 -119.15 -2.59
CA ASP A 285 -33.54 -120.34 -3.27
C ASP A 285 -33.92 -121.63 -2.52
N ILE A 286 -33.82 -121.64 -1.18
CA ILE A 286 -34.26 -122.76 -0.32
C ILE A 286 -35.77 -122.98 -0.44
N ALA A 287 -36.58 -121.93 -0.45
CA ALA A 287 -38.03 -122.03 -0.61
C ALA A 287 -38.40 -122.61 -1.98
N ALA A 288 -37.73 -122.17 -3.05
CA ALA A 288 -37.92 -122.72 -4.40
C ALA A 288 -37.54 -124.21 -4.47
N GLN A 289 -36.42 -124.59 -3.88
CA GLN A 289 -35.98 -125.98 -3.80
C GLN A 289 -36.95 -126.85 -2.96
N THR A 290 -37.44 -126.31 -1.85
CA THR A 290 -38.43 -126.98 -0.98
C THR A 290 -39.75 -127.18 -1.69
N ASN A 291 -40.20 -126.18 -2.47
CA ASN A 291 -41.40 -126.29 -3.30
C ASN A 291 -41.26 -127.37 -4.38
N LEU A 292 -40.08 -127.48 -5.01
CA LEU A 292 -39.77 -128.56 -5.96
C LEU A 292 -39.77 -129.95 -5.29
N LEU A 293 -39.15 -130.08 -4.12
CA LEU A 293 -39.16 -131.33 -3.34
C LEU A 293 -40.57 -131.73 -2.93
N ALA A 294 -41.38 -130.77 -2.45
CA ALA A 294 -42.77 -130.98 -2.08
C ALA A 294 -43.62 -131.38 -3.28
N LEU A 295 -43.41 -130.76 -4.45
CA LEU A 295 -44.07 -131.16 -5.69
C LEU A 295 -43.74 -132.60 -6.09
N ASN A 296 -42.47 -132.99 -6.04
CA ASN A 296 -42.05 -134.37 -6.29
C ASN A 296 -42.68 -135.35 -5.30
N ALA A 297 -42.78 -134.98 -4.02
CA ALA A 297 -43.46 -135.76 -3.00
C ALA A 297 -44.97 -135.90 -3.24
N THR A 298 -45.65 -134.83 -3.70
CA THR A 298 -47.07 -134.90 -4.10
C THR A 298 -47.28 -135.83 -5.29
N ILE A 299 -46.37 -135.82 -6.27
CA ILE A 299 -46.40 -136.74 -7.43
C ILE A 299 -46.27 -138.18 -6.96
N GLU A 300 -45.30 -138.49 -6.10
CA GLU A 300 -45.08 -139.87 -5.64
C GLU A 300 -46.19 -140.35 -4.70
N ALA A 301 -46.77 -139.45 -3.89
CA ALA A 301 -47.94 -139.73 -3.07
C ALA A 301 -49.18 -140.04 -3.92
N ALA A 302 -49.38 -139.34 -5.04
CA ALA A 302 -50.43 -139.66 -6.01
C ALA A 302 -50.19 -141.02 -6.69
N ARG A 303 -48.93 -141.38 -6.93
CA ARG A 303 -48.52 -142.66 -7.51
C ARG A 303 -48.78 -143.85 -6.59
N ALA A 304 -48.70 -143.65 -5.28
CA ALA A 304 -48.98 -144.65 -4.25
C ALA A 304 -50.50 -144.90 -4.00
N GLY A 305 -51.40 -144.17 -4.65
CA GLY A 305 -52.85 -144.37 -4.56
C GLY A 305 -53.43 -144.12 -3.15
N GLU A 306 -54.31 -145.00 -2.67
CA GLU A 306 -54.97 -144.86 -1.35
C GLU A 306 -53.97 -144.84 -0.17
N ALA A 307 -52.85 -145.56 -0.29
CA ALA A 307 -51.81 -145.61 0.75
C ALA A 307 -51.02 -144.29 0.90
N GLY A 308 -51.03 -143.44 -0.15
CA GLY A 308 -50.30 -142.17 -0.19
C GLY A 308 -51.08 -140.95 0.30
N LYS A 309 -52.38 -141.07 0.62
CA LYS A 309 -53.24 -139.92 0.96
C LYS A 309 -52.73 -139.04 2.10
N GLY A 310 -52.25 -139.64 3.19
CA GLY A 310 -51.67 -138.89 4.31
C GLY A 310 -50.39 -138.13 3.92
N PHE A 311 -49.55 -138.76 3.09
CA PHE A 311 -48.33 -138.15 2.55
C PHE A 311 -48.63 -137.01 1.58
N ALA A 312 -49.69 -137.14 0.77
CA ALA A 312 -50.13 -136.11 -0.16
C ALA A 312 -50.60 -134.83 0.56
N VAL A 313 -51.26 -134.96 1.72
CA VAL A 313 -51.66 -133.80 2.55
C VAL A 313 -50.44 -133.07 3.08
N VAL A 314 -49.47 -133.79 3.64
CA VAL A 314 -48.22 -133.18 4.15
C VAL A 314 -47.43 -132.53 3.00
N ALA A 315 -47.29 -133.20 1.86
CA ALA A 315 -46.58 -132.65 0.71
C ALA A 315 -47.23 -131.36 0.18
N ASN A 316 -48.57 -131.30 0.13
CA ASN A 316 -49.29 -130.08 -0.24
C ASN A 316 -49.14 -128.96 0.80
N GLU A 317 -49.12 -129.28 2.10
CA GLU A 317 -48.88 -128.29 3.16
C GLU A 317 -47.46 -127.71 3.06
N VAL A 318 -46.44 -128.56 2.86
CA VAL A 318 -45.05 -128.12 2.64
C VAL A 318 -44.94 -127.25 1.39
N LYS A 319 -45.63 -127.63 0.29
CA LYS A 319 -45.69 -126.85 -0.94
C LYS A 319 -46.31 -125.46 -0.70
N HIS A 320 -47.38 -125.40 0.10
CA HIS A 320 -48.06 -124.16 0.46
C HIS A 320 -47.15 -123.24 1.29
N LEU A 321 -46.51 -123.78 2.34
CA LEU A 321 -45.55 -123.05 3.17
C LEU A 321 -44.33 -122.56 2.37
N ALA A 322 -43.81 -123.37 1.46
CA ALA A 322 -42.72 -122.96 0.57
C ALA A 322 -43.12 -121.80 -0.35
N SER A 323 -44.33 -121.84 -0.92
CA SER A 323 -44.87 -120.75 -1.75
C SER A 323 -45.11 -119.47 -0.93
N GLN A 324 -45.64 -119.58 0.29
CA GLN A 324 -45.75 -118.45 1.21
C GLN A 324 -44.38 -117.87 1.57
N THR A 325 -43.38 -118.72 1.82
CA THR A 325 -42.01 -118.31 2.14
C THR A 325 -41.37 -117.54 0.99
N ALA A 326 -41.50 -118.04 -0.25
CA ALA A 326 -41.02 -117.36 -1.46
C ALA A 326 -41.66 -115.97 -1.61
N LYS A 327 -42.98 -115.88 -1.42
CA LYS A 327 -43.70 -114.60 -1.49
C LYS A 327 -43.24 -113.62 -0.40
N ALA A 328 -43.08 -114.10 0.83
CA ALA A 328 -42.58 -113.29 1.93
C ALA A 328 -41.13 -112.82 1.69
N THR A 329 -40.27 -113.66 1.11
CA THR A 329 -38.90 -113.27 0.76
C THR A 329 -38.85 -112.27 -0.39
N GLU A 330 -39.74 -112.38 -1.39
CA GLU A 330 -39.88 -111.37 -2.44
C GLU A 330 -40.30 -110.00 -1.88
N ASP A 331 -41.25 -109.99 -0.96
CA ASP A 331 -41.68 -108.76 -0.26
C ASP A 331 -40.52 -108.15 0.55
N ILE A 332 -39.73 -108.96 1.26
CA ILE A 332 -38.53 -108.52 1.99
C ILE A 332 -37.47 -107.99 1.02
N SER A 333 -37.20 -108.65 -0.11
CA SER A 333 -36.25 -108.18 -1.12
C SER A 333 -36.61 -106.80 -1.65
N ARG A 334 -37.91 -106.53 -1.89
CA ARG A 334 -38.35 -105.18 -2.28
C ARG A 334 -38.09 -104.15 -1.17
N GLN A 335 -38.29 -104.51 0.09
CA GLN A 335 -38.00 -103.64 1.23
C GLN A 335 -36.49 -103.37 1.38
N VAL A 336 -35.64 -104.40 1.21
CA VAL A 336 -34.18 -104.27 1.23
C VAL A 336 -33.72 -103.31 0.13
N GLY A 337 -34.23 -103.46 -1.10
CA GLY A 337 -33.92 -102.55 -2.21
C GLY A 337 -34.34 -101.11 -1.91
N ALA A 338 -35.56 -100.90 -1.39
CA ALA A 338 -36.03 -99.57 -1.02
C ALA A 338 -35.16 -98.91 0.08
N VAL A 339 -34.67 -99.68 1.05
CA VAL A 339 -33.76 -99.17 2.09
C VAL A 339 -32.38 -98.82 1.51
N GLN A 340 -31.85 -99.61 0.58
CA GLN A 340 -30.58 -99.29 -0.11
C GLN A 340 -30.70 -98.02 -0.93
N ASP A 341 -31.78 -97.87 -1.71
CA ASP A 341 -32.04 -96.68 -2.52
C ASP A 341 -32.18 -95.42 -1.64
N ALA A 342 -32.87 -95.55 -0.51
CA ALA A 342 -33.01 -94.47 0.48
C ALA A 342 -31.65 -94.09 1.12
N ALA A 343 -30.82 -95.07 1.48
CA ALA A 343 -29.50 -94.83 2.03
C ALA A 343 -28.57 -94.14 1.00
N HIS A 344 -28.62 -94.58 -0.27
CA HIS A 344 -27.85 -93.96 -1.34
C HIS A 344 -28.31 -92.52 -1.61
N SER A 345 -29.62 -92.29 -1.69
CA SER A 345 -30.19 -90.95 -1.88
C SER A 345 -29.83 -90.01 -0.72
N ALA A 346 -29.81 -90.52 0.51
CA ALA A 346 -29.35 -89.77 1.68
C ALA A 346 -27.86 -89.40 1.58
N ALA A 347 -27.00 -90.33 1.16
CA ALA A 347 -25.58 -90.06 0.95
C ALA A 347 -25.33 -88.96 -0.10
N VAL A 348 -26.03 -89.01 -1.24
CA VAL A 348 -25.96 -87.96 -2.28
C VAL A 348 -26.46 -86.62 -1.76
N GLY A 349 -27.56 -86.61 -0.99
CA GLY A 349 -28.07 -85.39 -0.37
C GLY A 349 -27.05 -84.75 0.58
N VAL A 350 -26.31 -85.57 1.33
CA VAL A 350 -25.26 -85.13 2.23
C VAL A 350 -24.06 -84.53 1.49
N GLU A 351 -23.67 -85.05 0.31
CA GLU A 351 -22.62 -84.43 -0.51
C GLU A 351 -22.97 -82.99 -0.92
N GLY A 352 -24.25 -82.72 -1.23
CA GLY A 352 -24.74 -81.35 -1.49
C GLY A 352 -24.59 -80.42 -0.28
N VAL A 353 -24.81 -80.94 0.92
CA VAL A 353 -24.60 -80.19 2.18
C VAL A 353 -23.11 -79.90 2.38
N VAL A 354 -22.21 -80.85 2.12
CA VAL A 354 -20.76 -80.64 2.17
C VAL A 354 -20.32 -79.54 1.21
N ALA A 355 -20.83 -79.53 -0.02
CA ALA A 355 -20.51 -78.49 -0.99
C ALA A 355 -20.96 -77.10 -0.49
N THR A 356 -22.14 -77.02 0.12
CA THR A 356 -22.66 -75.78 0.72
C THR A 356 -21.77 -75.29 1.86
N ILE A 357 -21.32 -76.18 2.74
CA ILE A 357 -20.45 -75.81 3.87
C ILE A 357 -19.06 -75.37 3.39
N ARG A 358 -18.49 -76.00 2.36
CA ARG A 358 -17.24 -75.54 1.74
C ARG A 358 -17.37 -74.13 1.15
N SER A 359 -18.53 -73.80 0.58
CA SER A 359 -18.82 -72.44 0.12
C SER A 359 -18.85 -71.44 1.29
N ILE A 360 -19.44 -71.81 2.42
CA ILE A 360 -19.44 -70.99 3.65
C ILE A 360 -18.01 -70.75 4.15
N ASP A 361 -17.14 -71.76 4.14
CA ASP A 361 -15.73 -71.63 4.53
C ASP A 361 -14.97 -70.65 3.62
N GLN A 362 -15.14 -70.77 2.30
CA GLN A 362 -14.55 -69.84 1.32
C GLN A 362 -15.04 -68.40 1.50
N ILE A 363 -16.34 -68.21 1.73
CA ILE A 363 -16.92 -66.88 2.00
C ILE A 363 -16.35 -66.32 3.30
N SER A 364 -16.23 -67.14 4.35
CA SER A 364 -15.66 -66.73 5.64
C SER A 364 -14.21 -66.27 5.49
N ALA A 365 -13.39 -67.00 4.71
CA ALA A 365 -12.02 -66.61 4.40
C ALA A 365 -11.95 -65.27 3.64
N ALA A 366 -12.84 -65.05 2.67
CA ALA A 366 -12.91 -63.78 1.94
C ALA A 366 -13.30 -62.60 2.85
N ILE A 367 -14.28 -62.80 3.75
CA ILE A 367 -14.67 -61.78 4.74
C ILE A 367 -13.51 -61.49 5.69
N ALA A 368 -12.77 -62.50 6.14
CA ALA A 368 -11.60 -62.30 7.02
C ALA A 368 -10.54 -61.40 6.35
N GLY A 369 -10.26 -61.60 5.06
CA GLY A 369 -9.36 -60.73 4.30
C GLY A 369 -9.87 -59.29 4.21
N ALA A 370 -11.16 -59.10 3.92
CA ALA A 370 -11.78 -57.78 3.86
C ALA A 370 -11.76 -57.06 5.22
N VAL A 371 -11.94 -57.80 6.32
CA VAL A 371 -11.86 -57.29 7.69
C VAL A 371 -10.45 -56.77 8.00
N GLN A 372 -9.41 -57.50 7.63
CA GLN A 372 -8.02 -57.05 7.82
C GLN A 372 -7.71 -55.76 7.05
N GLU A 373 -8.22 -55.63 5.82
CA GLU A 373 -8.10 -54.40 5.04
C GLU A 373 -8.85 -53.23 5.70
N GLN A 374 -10.08 -53.47 6.18
CA GLN A 374 -10.85 -52.46 6.91
C GLN A 374 -10.16 -52.02 8.21
N GLU A 375 -9.50 -52.91 8.95
CA GLU A 375 -8.71 -52.55 10.14
C GLU A 375 -7.53 -51.64 9.80
N ALA A 376 -6.84 -51.87 8.68
CA ALA A 376 -5.76 -51.01 8.21
C ALA A 376 -6.30 -49.61 7.86
N VAL A 377 -7.35 -49.53 7.05
CA VAL A 377 -7.97 -48.26 6.65
C VAL A 377 -8.52 -47.50 7.86
N THR A 378 -9.13 -48.18 8.82
CA THR A 378 -9.67 -47.54 10.04
C THR A 378 -8.56 -46.92 10.89
N ARG A 379 -7.39 -47.57 10.97
CA ARG A 379 -6.21 -47.00 11.65
C ARG A 379 -5.68 -45.76 10.93
N ASP A 380 -5.60 -45.80 9.60
CA ASP A 380 -5.17 -44.65 8.80
C ASP A 380 -6.13 -43.47 8.94
N ILE A 381 -7.45 -43.72 8.95
CA ILE A 381 -8.47 -42.70 9.22
C ILE A 381 -8.23 -42.07 10.60
N SER A 382 -8.00 -42.88 11.64
CA SER A 382 -7.71 -42.36 12.99
C SER A 382 -6.50 -41.43 12.98
N SER A 383 -5.40 -41.83 12.31
CA SER A 383 -4.19 -41.02 12.21
C SER A 383 -4.42 -39.70 11.46
N HIS A 384 -5.18 -39.73 10.35
CA HIS A 384 -5.51 -38.51 9.60
C HIS A 384 -6.40 -37.56 10.41
N ILE A 385 -7.30 -38.09 11.24
CA ILE A 385 -8.15 -37.27 12.09
C ILE A 385 -7.36 -36.57 13.19
N ASP A 386 -6.36 -37.24 13.77
CA ASP A 386 -5.45 -36.60 14.73
C ASP A 386 -4.65 -35.46 14.07
N GLU A 387 -4.20 -35.65 12.82
CA GLU A 387 -3.52 -34.60 12.05
C GLU A 387 -4.46 -33.42 11.73
N VAL A 388 -5.71 -33.69 11.34
CA VAL A 388 -6.72 -32.66 11.09
C VAL A 388 -7.00 -31.84 12.36
N ALA A 389 -7.13 -32.50 13.51
CA ALA A 389 -7.33 -31.82 14.79
C ALA A 389 -6.13 -30.93 15.15
N ALA A 390 -4.91 -31.42 14.95
CA ALA A 390 -3.69 -30.65 15.19
C ALA A 390 -3.61 -29.40 14.29
N LYS A 391 -3.90 -29.55 12.98
CA LYS A 391 -3.91 -28.41 12.04
C LYS A 391 -5.01 -27.39 12.36
N ALA A 392 -6.18 -27.85 12.81
CA ALA A 392 -7.24 -26.96 13.24
C ALA A 392 -6.82 -26.14 14.48
N ALA A 393 -6.15 -26.77 15.45
CA ALA A 393 -5.58 -26.07 16.61
C ALA A 393 -4.52 -25.03 16.20
N GLU A 394 -3.62 -25.38 15.27
CA GLU A 394 -2.62 -24.45 14.74
C GLU A 394 -3.26 -23.23 14.04
N VAL A 395 -4.31 -23.45 13.25
CA VAL A 395 -5.07 -22.35 12.61
C VAL A 395 -5.70 -21.44 13.67
N SER A 396 -6.24 -22.01 14.75
CA SER A 396 -6.81 -21.24 15.86
C SER A 396 -5.75 -20.35 16.54
N GLU A 397 -4.55 -20.87 16.79
CA GLU A 397 -3.44 -20.10 17.34
C GLU A 397 -2.99 -18.97 16.39
N ASN A 398 -2.87 -19.27 15.09
CA ASN A 398 -2.53 -18.28 14.07
C ASN A 398 -3.59 -17.16 13.98
N VAL A 399 -4.87 -17.48 14.18
CA VAL A 399 -5.97 -16.50 14.25
C VAL A 399 -5.80 -15.56 15.45
N ILE A 400 -5.40 -16.07 16.62
CA ILE A 400 -5.13 -15.24 17.80
C ILE A 400 -3.99 -14.27 17.50
N TYR A 401 -2.89 -14.75 16.92
CA TYR A 401 -1.75 -13.92 16.54
C TYR A 401 -2.12 -12.86 15.50
N LEU A 402 -2.92 -13.24 14.49
CA LEU A 402 -3.39 -12.33 13.45
C LEU A 402 -4.31 -11.25 14.04
N SER A 403 -5.22 -11.61 14.94
CA SER A 403 -6.11 -10.69 15.64
C SER A 403 -5.32 -9.65 16.45
N GLN A 404 -4.31 -10.08 17.21
CA GLN A 404 -3.42 -9.18 17.96
C GLN A 404 -2.63 -8.24 17.04
N SER A 405 -2.03 -8.77 15.97
CA SER A 405 -1.27 -7.99 14.99
C SER A 405 -2.15 -6.94 14.30
N THR A 406 -3.39 -7.32 13.98
CA THR A 406 -4.38 -6.46 13.36
C THR A 406 -4.83 -5.34 14.31
N ALA A 407 -5.03 -5.65 15.60
CA ALA A 407 -5.35 -4.65 16.61
C ALA A 407 -4.21 -3.63 16.80
N GLN A 408 -2.95 -4.10 16.80
CA GLN A 408 -1.77 -3.22 16.85
C GLN A 408 -1.68 -2.32 15.62
N ALA A 409 -1.91 -2.87 14.42
CA ALA A 409 -1.93 -2.10 13.17
C ALA A 409 -3.02 -1.02 13.20
N CYS A 410 -4.22 -1.36 13.67
CA CYS A 410 -5.32 -0.40 13.86
C CYS A 410 -4.92 0.71 14.85
N GLY A 411 -4.38 0.37 16.02
CA GLY A 411 -3.89 1.36 16.99
C GLY A 411 -2.80 2.28 16.43
N GLY A 412 -1.89 1.74 15.60
CA GLY A 412 -0.89 2.51 14.87
C GLY A 412 -1.51 3.51 13.89
N THR A 413 -2.51 3.09 13.12
CA THR A 413 -3.21 3.98 12.17
C THR A 413 -3.97 5.09 12.87
N VAL A 414 -4.62 4.80 14.01
CA VAL A 414 -5.38 5.79 14.78
C VAL A 414 -4.46 6.91 15.25
N ARG A 415 -3.23 6.62 15.69
CA ARG A 415 -2.21 7.63 16.09
C ARG A 415 -1.69 8.48 14.93
N VAL A 416 -1.90 8.06 13.68
CA VAL A 416 -1.54 8.84 12.49
C VAL A 416 -2.71 9.73 12.05
N ILE A 417 -3.94 9.30 12.33
CA ILE A 417 -5.17 10.03 11.98
C ILE A 417 -5.48 11.14 13.00
N TRP A 418 -5.24 10.87 14.28
CA TRP A 418 -5.51 11.74 15.44
C TRP A 418 -4.22 12.05 16.18
#